data_AF-A0A0Q9Y6P5-F1
#
_entry.id   AF-A0A0Q9Y6P5-F1
#
_cell.length_a   1.000
_cell.length_b   1.000
_cell.length_c   1.000
_cell.angle_alpha   90.00
_cell.angle_beta   90.00
_cell.angle_gamma   90.00
#
_symmetry.space_group_name_H-M   'P 1'
#
loop_
_entity.id
_entity.type
_entity.pdbx_description
1 polymer ?
#
loop_
_entity_poly.entity_id
_entity_poly.type
_entity_poly.pdbx_seq_one_letter_code
_entity_poly.pdbx_strand_id
1 'polypeptide(L)' 'MVKNLPLLMAMMLIGVSTLTIGLNTHLPEFIKLPLLIVSCVLNVWSMMGLILHVGMKKLSKN' A
#
# COMPACT_ATOMS: atom_id res chain seq x y z
N MET A 1 -5.74 -16.72 8.21
CA MET A 1 -4.37 -16.51 8.71
C MET A 1 -3.49 -15.96 7.60
N VAL A 2 -3.49 -14.64 7.36
CA VAL A 2 -2.50 -14.04 6.44
C VAL A 2 -1.23 -13.86 7.28
N LYS A 3 -0.37 -14.89 7.31
CA LYS A 3 0.90 -14.88 8.06
C LYS A 3 1.83 -13.73 7.62
N ASN A 4 1.52 -13.06 6.52
CA ASN A 4 2.32 -12.05 5.86
C ASN A 4 1.89 -10.61 6.22
N LEU A 5 1.27 -10.40 7.38
CA LEU A 5 0.91 -9.06 7.87
C LEU A 5 2.08 -8.06 7.90
N PRO A 6 3.29 -8.41 8.39
CA PRO A 6 4.43 -7.50 8.32
C PRO A 6 4.83 -7.16 6.87
N LEU A 7 4.66 -8.10 5.93
CA LEU A 7 4.91 -7.86 4.50
C LEU A 7 3.92 -6.84 3.93
N LEU A 8 2.63 -6.98 4.29
CA LEU A 8 1.58 -6.07 3.84
C LEU A 8 1.80 -4.65 4.37
N MET A 9 2.17 -4.53 5.64
CA MET A 9 2.50 -3.26 6.26
C MET A 9 3.73 -2.61 5.60
N ALA A 10 4.77 -3.38 5.28
CA ALA A 10 5.92 -2.90 4.53
C ALA A 10 5.54 -2.42 3.12
N MET A 11 4.69 -3.16 2.40
CA MET A 11 4.18 -2.75 1.08
C MET A 11 3.36 -1.46 1.15
N MET A 12 2.56 -1.27 2.20
CA MET A 12 1.83 -0.01 2.41
C MET A 12 2.79 1.15 2.60
N LEU A 13 3.81 0.96 3.44
CA LEU A 13 4.80 1.97 3.78
C LEU A 13 5.59 2.40 2.53
N ILE A 14 6.02 1.41 1.72
CA ILE A 14 6.67 1.66 0.42
C ILE A 14 5.73 2.42 -0.52
N GLY A 15 4.47 1.98 -0.67
CA GLY A 15 3.51 2.63 -1.55
C GLY A 15 3.18 4.08 -1.17
N VAL A 16 3.11 4.39 0.13
CA VAL A 16 2.91 5.77 0.62
C VAL A 16 4.17 6.60 0.39
N SER A 17 5.36 6.05 0.63
CA SER A 17 6.63 6.74 0.37
C SER A 17 6.83 7.06 -1.11
N THR A 18 6.56 6.11 -2.01
CA THR A 18 6.69 6.35 -3.46
C THR A 18 5.66 7.35 -3.98
N LEU A 19 4.44 7.37 -3.40
CA LEU A 19 3.44 8.38 -3.70
C LEU A 19 3.89 9.78 -3.23
N THR A 20 4.40 9.90 -2.00
CA THR A 20 4.88 11.18 -1.46
C THR A 20 6.11 11.69 -2.21
N ILE A 21 7.01 10.81 -2.64
CA ILE A 21 8.12 11.17 -3.52
C ILE A 21 7.55 11.66 -4.86
N GLY A 22 6.70 10.88 -5.53
CA GLY A 22 6.13 11.26 -6.83
C GLY A 22 5.37 12.59 -6.82
N LEU A 23 4.75 12.97 -5.69
CA LEU A 23 4.05 14.25 -5.54
C LEU A 23 4.97 15.42 -5.20
N ASN A 24 5.98 15.23 -4.35
CA ASN A 24 6.83 16.33 -3.85
C ASN A 24 8.12 16.56 -4.65
N THR A 25 8.56 15.57 -5.43
CA THR A 25 9.80 15.67 -6.20
C THR A 25 9.52 16.02 -7.66
N HIS A 26 10.38 16.87 -8.23
CA HIS A 26 10.25 17.35 -9.59
C HIS A 26 10.80 16.29 -10.58
N LEU A 27 10.13 15.13 -10.65
CA LEU A 27 10.48 14.08 -11.60
C LEU A 27 9.95 14.40 -13.01
N PRO A 28 10.64 13.91 -14.06
CA PRO A 28 10.10 13.91 -15.41
C PRO A 28 8.72 13.25 -15.44
N GLU A 29 7.76 13.84 -16.17
CA GLU A 29 6.36 13.35 -16.23
C GLU A 29 6.26 11.89 -16.67
N PHE A 30 7.14 11.46 -17.59
CA PHE A 30 7.25 10.08 -18.06
C PHE A 30 7.54 9.05 -16.96
N ILE A 31 8.22 9.46 -15.89
CA ILE A 31 8.53 8.59 -14.74
C ILE A 31 7.49 8.78 -13.63
N LYS A 32 6.98 10.00 -13.47
CA LYS A 32 6.01 10.36 -12.43
C LYS A 32 4.67 9.64 -12.59
N LEU A 33 4.14 9.55 -13.82
CA LEU A 33 2.88 8.88 -14.12
C LEU A 33 2.88 7.38 -13.76
N PRO A 34 3.81 6.55 -14.28
CA PRO A 34 3.85 5.14 -13.93
C PRO A 34 4.15 4.92 -12.44
N LEU A 35 5.00 5.77 -11.83
CA LEU A 35 5.28 5.70 -10.39
C LEU A 35 4.02 5.93 -9.54
N LEU A 36 3.20 6.92 -9.89
CA LEU A 36 1.94 7.19 -9.21
C LEU A 36 0.93 6.05 -9.38
N ILE A 37 0.81 5.49 -10.59
CA ILE A 37 -0.10 4.36 -10.86
C ILE A 37 0.30 3.15 -10.01
N VAL A 38 1.58 2.76 -10.03
CA VAL A 38 2.10 1.62 -9.26
C VAL A 38 1.92 1.87 -7.76
N SER A 39 2.20 3.09 -7.28
CA SER A 39 2.02 3.46 -5.87
C SER A 39 0.55 3.36 -5.45
N CYS A 40 -0.38 3.79 -6.30
CA CYS A 40 -1.81 3.73 -6.03
C CYS A 40 -2.31 2.28 -5.93
N VAL A 41 -1.93 1.45 -6.90
CA VAL A 41 -2.31 0.02 -6.92
C VAL A 41 -1.76 -0.70 -5.69
N LEU A 42 -0.48 -0.48 -5.35
CA LEU A 42 0.14 -1.05 -4.14
C LEU A 42 -0.56 -0.62 -2.85
N ASN A 43 -0.94 0.66 -2.74
CA ASN A 43 -1.64 1.17 -1.57
C ASN A 43 -3.04 0.57 -1.41
N VAL A 44 -3.84 0.55 -2.49
CA VAL A 44 -5.21 -0.01 -2.47
C VAL A 44 -5.17 -1.50 -2.15
N TRP A 45 -4.26 -2.24 -2.76
CA TRP A 45 -4.09 -3.68 -2.52
C TRP A 45 -3.70 -3.96 -1.07
N SER A 46 -2.72 -3.21 -0.55
CA SER A 46 -2.28 -3.34 0.84
C SER A 46 -3.39 -2.96 1.83
N MET A 47 -4.11 -1.86 1.57
CA MET A 47 -5.22 -1.42 2.41
C MET A 47 -6.35 -2.46 2.47
N MET A 48 -6.74 -3.03 1.33
CA MET A 48 -7.73 -4.11 1.29
C MET A 48 -7.28 -5.33 2.09
N GLY A 49 -6.03 -5.79 1.92
CA GLY A 49 -5.51 -6.94 2.65
C GLY A 49 -5.41 -6.69 4.17
N LEU A 50 -5.05 -5.47 4.58
CA LEU A 50 -5.02 -5.07 5.99
C LEU A 50 -6.42 -5.02 6.61
N ILE A 51 -7.39 -4.40 5.92
CA ILE A 51 -8.78 -4.33 6.38
C ILE A 51 -9.37 -5.73 6.51
N LEU A 52 -9.15 -6.59 5.52
CA LEU A 52 -9.65 -7.96 5.52
C LEU A 52 -9.00 -8.77 6.65
N HIS A 53 -7.71 -8.57 6.90
CA HIS A 53 -7.03 -9.22 8.01
C HIS A 53 -7.53 -8.74 9.38
N VAL A 54 -7.64 -7.42 9.60
CA VAL A 54 -8.15 -6.85 10.85
C VAL A 54 -9.61 -7.25 11.06
N GLY A 55 -10.44 -7.19 10.01
CA GLY A 55 -11.84 -7.60 10.01
C GLY A 55 -12.00 -9.07 10.38
N MET A 56 -11.25 -9.99 9.74
CA MET A 56 -11.29 -11.41 10.09
C MET A 56 -10.75 -11.69 11.49
N LYS A 57 -9.70 -10.99 11.94
CA LYS A 57 -9.16 -11.15 13.30
C LYS A 57 -10.15 -10.67 14.36
N LYS A 58 -10.93 -9.62 14.06
CA LYS A 58 -12.00 -9.10 14.92
C LYS A 58 -13.20 -10.05 14.95
N LEU A 59 -13.56 -10.62 13.81
CA LEU A 59 -14.64 -11.62 13.70
C LEU A 59 -14.30 -12.92 14.43
N SER A 60 -13.05 -13.40 14.32
CA SER A 60 -12.59 -14.64 14.94
C SER A 60 -12.38 -14.55 16.46
N LYS A 61 -12.37 -13.35 17.04
CA LYS A 61 -12.19 -13.14 18.49
C LYS A 61 -13.54 -12.92 19.21
N ASN A 62 -14.64 -12.94 18.47
CA ASN A 62 -16.02 -12.80 18.96
C ASN A 62 -16.71 -14.18 18.88
#